data_AF-A0A1A8EP34-F1
#
_entry.id   AF-A0A1A8EP34-F1
#
_cell.length_a   1.000
_cell.length_b   1.000
_cell.length_c   1.000
_cell.angle_alpha   90.00
_cell.angle_beta   90.00
_cell.angle_gamma   90.00
#
_symmetry.space_group_name_H-M   'P 1'
#
loop_
_entity.id
_entity.type
_entity.pdbx_description
1 polymer ?
#
loop_
_entity_poly.entity_id
_entity_poly.type
_entity_poly.pdbx_seq_one_letter_code
_entity_poly.pdbx_strand_id
1 'polypeptide(L)'
;HMILEIMQQEAKDTKTAEEVPLKILAHNNFVGRLIGKEGRNLKKVEQDTETKITISPLQDLTLYNPERTITIKGSIDACCQAEVEVMKKVREA
;
A
#
# COMPACT_ATOMS: atom_id res chain seq x y z
N HIS A 1 4.10 -3.09 -12.84
CA HIS A 1 4.27 -1.75 -13.43
C HIS A 1 3.09 -1.31 -14.29
N MET A 2 2.67 -2.08 -15.32
CA MET A 2 1.66 -1.68 -16.32
C MET A 2 0.43 -0.91 -15.80
N ILE A 3 -0.23 -1.33 -14.71
CA ILE A 3 -1.41 -0.62 -14.18
C ILE A 3 -1.06 0.78 -13.66
N LEU A 4 -0.02 0.92 -12.82
CA LEU A 4 0.36 2.23 -12.25
C LEU A 4 0.86 3.19 -13.33
N GLU A 5 1.58 2.69 -14.33
CA GLU A 5 2.04 3.49 -15.47
C GLU A 5 0.86 4.06 -16.26
N ILE A 6 -0.13 3.22 -16.60
CA ILE A 6 -1.36 3.65 -17.29
C ILE A 6 -2.10 4.70 -16.44
N MET A 7 -2.26 4.45 -15.14
CA MET A 7 -2.99 5.38 -14.26
C MET A 7 -2.27 6.73 -14.11
N GLN A 8 -0.94 6.74 -13.99
CA GLN A 8 -0.19 7.99 -13.91
C GLN A 8 -0.16 8.73 -15.25
N GLN A 9 -0.11 8.02 -16.37
CA GLN A 9 -0.18 8.63 -17.69
C GLN A 9 -1.53 9.31 -17.89
N GLU A 10 -2.63 8.62 -17.59
CA GLU A 10 -3.98 9.18 -17.68
C GLU A 10 -4.15 10.41 -16.77
N ALA A 11 -3.64 10.35 -15.54
CA ALA A 11 -3.71 11.48 -14.61
C ALA A 11 -2.93 12.71 -15.11
N LYS A 12 -1.79 12.49 -15.79
CA LYS A 12 -1.00 13.56 -16.44
C LYS A 12 -1.75 14.14 -17.64
N ASP A 13 -2.30 13.30 -18.50
CA ASP A 13 -2.98 13.70 -19.73
C ASP A 13 -4.25 14.51 -19.44
N THR A 14 -4.98 14.14 -18.39
CA THR A 14 -6.23 14.79 -17.96
C THR A 14 -6.02 15.88 -16.91
N LYS A 15 -4.82 16.04 -16.37
CA LYS A 15 -4.47 16.97 -15.28
C LYS A 15 -5.33 16.80 -14.02
N THR A 16 -5.76 15.57 -13.73
CA THR A 16 -6.68 15.28 -12.62
C THR A 16 -5.98 15.12 -11.27
N ALA A 17 -4.71 14.71 -11.26
CA ALA A 17 -3.94 14.52 -10.04
C ALA A 17 -2.43 14.60 -10.29
N GLU A 18 -1.69 15.17 -9.34
CA GLU A 18 -0.23 15.21 -9.35
C GLU A 18 0.40 13.86 -8.92
N GLU A 19 -0.31 13.10 -8.07
CA GLU A 19 0.14 11.80 -7.56
C GLU A 19 -1.02 10.80 -7.57
N VAL A 20 -0.75 9.59 -8.07
CA VAL A 20 -1.69 8.46 -8.01
C VAL A 20 -1.10 7.40 -7.06
N PRO A 21 -1.62 7.27 -5.82
CA PRO A 21 -1.11 6.29 -4.87
C PRO A 21 -1.54 4.88 -5.25
N LEU A 22 -0.67 3.89 -5.00
CA LEU A 22 -1.05 2.48 -5.06
C LEU A 22 -1.88 2.13 -3.83
N LYS A 23 -3.03 1.48 -4.04
CA LYS A 23 -3.89 0.99 -2.96
C LYS A 23 -4.06 -0.52 -3.05
N ILE A 24 -3.69 -1.21 -1.98
CA ILE A 24 -3.80 -2.67 -1.86
C ILE A 24 -4.85 -2.98 -0.80
N LEU A 25 -5.72 -3.95 -1.08
CA LEU A 25 -6.68 -4.48 -0.11
C LEU A 25 -6.11 -5.75 0.52
N ALA A 26 -6.14 -5.82 1.85
CA ALA A 26 -5.70 -6.99 2.59
C ALA A 26 -6.64 -7.26 3.76
N HIS A 27 -7.04 -8.53 3.93
CA HIS A 27 -7.87 -8.93 5.05
C HIS A 27 -7.22 -8.58 6.39
N ASN A 28 -7.99 -8.00 7.32
CA ASN A 28 -7.51 -7.44 8.58
C ASN A 28 -6.62 -8.40 9.40
N ASN A 29 -6.97 -9.70 9.40
CA ASN A 29 -6.22 -10.76 10.09
C ASN A 29 -4.73 -10.82 9.72
N PHE A 30 -4.34 -10.39 8.51
CA PHE A 30 -2.96 -10.51 8.04
C PHE A 30 -2.16 -9.21 8.15
N VAL A 31 -2.84 -8.08 8.36
CA VAL A 31 -2.23 -6.74 8.38
C VAL A 31 -1.36 -6.54 9.62
N GLY A 32 -1.64 -7.24 10.72
CA GLY A 32 -0.81 -7.17 11.94
C GLY A 32 0.66 -7.54 11.71
N ARG A 33 0.95 -8.49 10.82
CA ARG A 33 2.33 -8.90 10.46
C ARG A 33 3.07 -7.84 9.66
N LEU A 34 2.35 -7.18 8.75
CA LEU A 34 2.86 -6.03 8.01
C LEU A 34 3.21 -4.87 8.96
N ILE A 35 2.32 -4.55 9.90
CA ILE A 35 2.55 -3.47 10.88
C ILE A 35 3.75 -3.83 11.77
N GLY A 36 3.75 -5.04 12.34
CA GLY A 36 4.74 -5.49 13.31
C GLY A 36 4.62 -4.76 14.66
N LYS A 37 5.35 -5.24 15.67
CA LYS A 37 5.36 -4.64 17.01
C LYS A 37 5.79 -3.17 16.91
N GLU A 38 4.95 -2.26 17.41
CA GLU A 38 5.16 -0.80 17.39
C GLU A 38 5.32 -0.20 15.97
N GLY A 39 4.79 -0.88 14.95
CA GLY A 39 4.88 -0.43 13.57
C GLY A 39 6.27 -0.62 12.93
N ARG A 40 7.18 -1.35 13.58
CA ARG A 40 8.58 -1.48 13.12
C ARG A 40 8.72 -2.13 11.75
N ASN A 41 7.88 -3.13 11.44
CA ASN A 41 7.94 -3.78 10.13
C ASN A 41 7.48 -2.82 9.03
N LEU A 42 6.37 -2.11 9.24
CA LEU A 42 5.86 -1.13 8.29
C LEU A 42 6.89 -0.02 8.03
N LYS A 43 7.47 0.54 9.10
CA LYS A 43 8.53 1.57 8.99
C LYS A 43 9.75 1.07 8.24
N LYS A 44 10.11 -0.21 8.40
CA LYS A 44 11.22 -0.83 7.67
C LYS A 44 10.91 -0.92 6.18
N VAL A 45 9.69 -1.33 5.80
CA VAL A 45 9.28 -1.34 4.38
C VAL A 45 9.28 0.08 3.81
N GLU A 46 8.72 1.06 4.52
CA GLU A 46 8.77 2.48 4.11
C GLU A 46 10.21 2.95 3.86
N GLN A 47 11.14 2.62 4.76
CA GLN A 47 12.55 3.01 4.67
C GLN A 47 13.27 2.28 3.53
N ASP A 48 13.12 0.96 3.43
CA ASP A 48 13.87 0.12 2.48
C ASP A 48 13.44 0.41 1.03
N THR A 49 12.20 0.86 0.80
CA THR A 49 11.67 1.13 -0.54
C THR A 49 11.47 2.62 -0.84
N GLU A 50 11.86 3.51 0.07
CA GLU A 50 11.65 4.97 -0.06
C GLU A 50 10.19 5.36 -0.33
N THR A 51 9.25 4.72 0.38
CA THR A 51 7.81 4.99 0.23
C THR A 51 7.19 5.53 1.52
N LYS A 52 6.03 6.18 1.37
CA LYS A 52 5.12 6.45 2.48
C LYS A 52 3.96 5.47 2.43
N ILE A 53 3.75 4.72 3.51
CA ILE A 53 2.69 3.72 3.63
C ILE A 53 1.74 4.10 4.76
N THR A 54 0.45 4.16 4.46
CA THR A 54 -0.61 4.33 5.45
C THR A 54 -1.61 3.19 5.37
N ILE A 55 -2.24 2.84 6.49
CA ILE A 55 -3.23 1.77 6.56
C ILE A 55 -4.50 2.37 7.11
N SER A 56 -5.64 2.08 6.47
CA SER A 56 -6.95 2.58 6.91
C SER A 56 -7.20 2.25 8.38
N PRO A 57 -7.90 3.09 9.15
CA PRO A 57 -8.24 2.81 10.53
C PRO A 57 -9.10 1.54 10.68
N LEU A 58 -9.07 0.92 11.87
CA LEU A 58 -9.88 -0.27 12.17
C LEU A 58 -11.38 0.03 12.14
N GLN A 59 -11.76 1.27 12.42
CA GLN A 59 -13.15 1.73 12.44
C GLN A 59 -13.81 1.72 11.05
N ASP A 60 -13.01 1.70 9.97
CA ASP A 60 -13.53 1.67 8.59
C ASP A 60 -13.96 0.25 8.16
N LEU A 61 -13.66 -0.77 8.96
CA LEU A 61 -14.08 -2.13 8.69
C LEU A 61 -15.58 -2.31 8.94
N THR A 62 -16.22 -3.13 8.12
CA THR A 62 -17.61 -3.54 8.33
C THR A 62 -17.72 -5.06 8.36
N LEU A 63 -18.86 -5.59 8.83
CA LEU A 63 -19.12 -7.04 8.80
C LEU A 63 -18.98 -7.63 7.39
N TYR A 64 -19.30 -6.85 6.35
CA TYR A 64 -19.25 -7.26 4.96
C TYR A 64 -17.96 -6.85 4.25
N ASN A 65 -17.10 -6.07 4.89
CA ASN A 65 -15.81 -5.66 4.36
C ASN A 65 -14.73 -5.72 5.45
N PRO A 66 -14.07 -6.87 5.61
CA PRO A 66 -12.99 -7.06 6.56
C PRO A 66 -11.61 -6.64 6.00
N GLU A 67 -11.56 -5.96 4.85
CA GLU A 67 -10.31 -5.56 4.22
C GLU A 67 -9.84 -4.18 4.67
N ARG A 68 -8.54 -4.07 4.94
CA ARG A 68 -7.85 -2.80 5.19
C ARG A 68 -7.28 -2.28 3.88
N THR A 69 -7.37 -0.97 3.68
CA THR A 69 -6.70 -0.31 2.56
C THR A 69 -5.28 0.07 2.98
N ILE A 70 -4.29 -0.49 2.30
CA ILE A 70 -2.88 -0.12 2.42
C ILE A 70 -2.57 0.84 1.27
N THR A 71 -2.32 2.11 1.59
CA THR A 71 -2.00 3.15 0.61
C THR A 71 -0.50 3.38 0.58
N ILE A 72 0.11 3.27 -0.59
CA ILE A 72 1.54 3.42 -0.83
C ILE A 72 1.74 4.63 -1.76
N LYS A 73 2.62 5.53 -1.36
CA LYS A 73 2.99 6.76 -2.06
C LYS A 73 4.49 6.79 -2.31
N GLY A 74 4.89 7.24 -3.49
CA GLY A 74 6.28 7.22 -3.98
C GLY A 74 6.35 7.16 -5.50
N SER A 75 7.55 6.96 -6.04
CA SER A 75 7.73 6.68 -7.48
C SER A 75 7.05 5.35 -7.87
N ILE A 76 6.79 5.13 -9.16
CA ILE A 76 6.22 3.86 -9.63
C ILE A 76 7.08 2.68 -9.18
N ASP A 77 8.40 2.78 -9.35
CA ASP A 77 9.33 1.72 -8.99
C ASP A 77 9.36 1.46 -7.49
N ALA A 78 9.40 2.53 -6.68
CA ALA A 78 9.33 2.44 -5.23
C ALA A 78 8.01 1.80 -4.76
N CYS A 79 6.88 2.19 -5.36
CA CYS A 79 5.57 1.61 -5.05
C CYS A 79 5.52 0.12 -5.41
N CYS A 80 6.11 -0.30 -6.53
CA CYS A 80 6.17 -1.71 -6.92
C CYS A 80 7.09 -2.53 -6.01
N GLN A 81 8.23 -1.99 -5.58
CA GLN A 81 9.09 -2.65 -4.60
C GLN A 81 8.37 -2.80 -3.25
N ALA A 82 7.68 -1.75 -2.80
CA ALA A 82 6.88 -1.77 -1.58
C ALA A 82 5.74 -2.79 -1.68
N GLU A 83 5.06 -2.90 -2.83
CA GLU A 83 4.01 -3.89 -3.07
C GLU A 83 4.53 -5.32 -2.87
N VAL A 84 5.71 -5.65 -3.41
CA VAL A 84 6.32 -6.98 -3.25
C VAL A 84 6.57 -7.29 -1.78
N GLU A 85 7.19 -6.39 -1.03
CA GLU A 85 7.49 -6.59 0.40
C GLU A 85 6.23 -6.60 1.27
N VAL A 86 5.25 -5.73 0.99
CA VAL A 86 3.94 -5.71 1.64
C VAL A 86 3.25 -7.05 1.46
N MET A 87 3.15 -7.52 0.21
CA MET A 87 2.44 -8.75 -0.09
C MET A 87 3.16 -9.99 0.41
N LYS A 88 4.49 -9.96 0.49
CA LYS A 88 5.28 -10.99 1.17
C LYS A 88 4.91 -11.06 2.66
N LYS A 89 4.89 -9.92 3.37
CA LYS A 89 4.51 -9.86 4.81
C LYS A 89 3.06 -10.28 5.08
N VAL A 90 2.14 -9.97 4.17
CA VAL A 90 0.73 -10.39 4.26
C VAL A 90 0.57 -11.89 4.05
N ARG A 91 1.34 -12.49 3.11
CA ARG A 91 1.27 -13.92 2.76
C ARG A 91 2.07 -14.86 3.63
N GLU A 92 3.12 -14.38 4.33
CA GLU A 92 3.91 -15.19 5.28
C GLU A 92 2.95 -15.92 6.23
N ALA A 93 3.03 -17.24 6.36
CA ALA A 93 2.13 -18.06 7.19
C ALA A 93 2.66 -18.19 8.61
#